data_AF-A0A6M0QMK8-F1
#
_entry.id   AF-A0A6M0QMK8-F1
#
_cell.length_a   1.000
_cell.length_b   1.000
_cell.length_c   1.000
_cell.angle_alpha   90.00
_cell.angle_beta   90.00
_cell.angle_gamma   90.00
#
_symmetry.space_group_name_H-M   'P 1'
#
loop_
_entity.id
_entity.type
_entity.pdbx_description
1 polymer ?
#
loop_
_entity_poly.entity_id
_entity_poly.type
_entity_poly.pdbx_seq_one_letter_code
_entity_poly.pdbx_strand_id
1 'polypeptide(L)'
;MATRPVFISTMEGPVLVRVMPVDFVWHPGMARSRKQMSIRSLHEAIRIAVPGARVLEVSSASEDALGEKLSAFNLTFHTRGRGREISVESAFQASKVFENGGPYTDLMDARPLDAKRDPRLQSSGRLIRFSFSGQNWALEPLTAFYDWVYINALHLQRELAEAVMAYDAFTDIAFNPEKSINCQAGSVALYVSLKRRGLLEEVLGSRDNYLTLISGINGTGVRNEDGSQARLL
;
A
#
# COMPACT_ATOMS: atom_id res chain seq x y z
N MET A 1 -4.64 14.56 -19.92
CA MET A 1 -4.26 13.15 -19.68
C MET A 1 -3.44 13.08 -18.40
N ALA A 2 -3.45 11.93 -17.74
CA ALA A 2 -2.50 11.59 -16.67
C ALA A 2 -2.13 10.11 -16.80
N THR A 3 -1.00 9.73 -16.22
CA THR A 3 -0.55 8.33 -16.16
C THR A 3 -0.60 7.86 -14.72
N ARG A 4 -1.15 6.67 -14.47
CA ARG A 4 -1.12 6.03 -13.15
C ARG A 4 -0.69 4.58 -13.27
N PRO A 5 0.07 4.06 -12.28
CA PRO A 5 0.36 2.65 -12.23
C PRO A 5 -0.90 1.86 -11.90
N VAL A 6 -1.16 0.79 -12.64
CA VAL A 6 -2.02 -0.32 -12.21
C VAL A 6 -1.15 -1.44 -11.68
N PHE A 7 -1.51 -2.00 -10.54
CA PHE A 7 -0.80 -3.09 -9.88
C PHE A 7 -1.55 -4.39 -10.15
N ILE A 8 -0.94 -5.31 -10.87
CA ILE A 8 -1.56 -6.55 -11.32
C ILE A 8 -0.95 -7.71 -10.55
N SER A 9 -1.79 -8.46 -9.85
CA SER A 9 -1.38 -9.69 -9.16
C SER A 9 -0.98 -10.77 -10.17
N THR A 10 -0.04 -11.62 -9.80
CA THR A 10 0.52 -12.66 -10.67
C THR A 10 0.50 -14.00 -9.94
N MET A 11 0.19 -15.08 -10.67
CA MET A 11 0.09 -16.43 -10.09
C MET A 11 1.38 -17.23 -10.21
N GLU A 12 2.30 -16.83 -11.08
CA GLU A 12 3.52 -17.59 -11.40
C GLU A 12 4.68 -16.67 -11.79
N GLY A 13 5.87 -17.26 -11.96
CA GLY A 13 7.09 -16.54 -12.32
C GLY A 13 7.72 -15.77 -11.15
N PRO A 14 8.85 -15.07 -11.39
CA PRO A 14 9.63 -14.43 -10.33
C PRO A 14 9.02 -13.13 -9.81
N VAL A 15 8.13 -12.49 -10.56
CA VAL A 15 7.52 -11.20 -10.21
C VAL A 15 6.21 -11.42 -9.48
N LEU A 16 6.08 -10.90 -8.24
CA LEU A 16 4.83 -10.96 -7.46
C LEU A 16 3.80 -9.91 -7.88
N VAL A 17 4.21 -8.73 -8.32
CA VAL A 17 3.28 -7.68 -8.74
C VAL A 17 3.80 -7.07 -10.02
N ARG A 18 3.04 -7.18 -11.10
CA ARG A 18 3.34 -6.49 -12.34
C ARG A 18 2.78 -5.07 -12.26
N VAL A 19 3.65 -4.08 -12.41
CA VAL A 19 3.25 -2.66 -12.46
C VAL A 19 3.18 -2.23 -13.92
N MET A 20 2.05 -1.67 -14.33
CA MET A 20 1.86 -1.19 -15.70
C MET A 20 1.38 0.27 -15.67
N PRO A 21 2.07 1.22 -16.31
CA PRO A 21 1.55 2.58 -16.45
C PRO A 21 0.36 2.58 -17.42
N VAL A 22 -0.70 3.30 -17.06
CA VAL A 22 -1.89 3.47 -17.90
C VAL A 22 -2.23 4.95 -18.02
N ASP A 23 -2.37 5.40 -19.26
CA ASP A 23 -2.83 6.75 -19.59
C ASP A 23 -4.35 6.82 -19.60
N PHE A 24 -4.89 7.89 -19.03
CA PHE A 24 -6.33 8.10 -18.94
C PHE A 24 -6.69 9.59 -18.88
N VAL A 25 -7.98 9.88 -19.06
CA VAL A 25 -8.51 11.23 -18.93
C VAL A 25 -8.62 11.57 -17.44
N TRP A 26 -7.80 12.51 -16.99
CA TRP A 26 -7.85 13.05 -15.64
C TRP A 26 -8.92 14.14 -15.51
N HIS A 27 -9.78 14.02 -14.51
CA HIS A 27 -10.76 15.04 -14.15
C HIS A 27 -10.28 15.80 -12.91
N PRO A 28 -9.77 17.04 -13.06
CA PRO A 28 -9.20 17.78 -11.95
C PRO A 28 -10.27 18.18 -10.92
N GLY A 29 -9.85 18.20 -9.65
CA GLY A 29 -10.67 18.65 -8.53
C GLY A 29 -10.59 17.71 -7.33
N MET A 30 -10.74 18.27 -6.13
CA MET A 30 -10.60 17.52 -4.89
C MET A 30 -11.88 16.81 -4.46
N ALA A 31 -13.03 17.19 -5.05
CA ALA A 31 -14.33 16.60 -4.75
C ALA A 31 -14.34 15.10 -5.06
N ARG A 32 -15.03 14.31 -4.21
CA ARG A 32 -15.17 12.85 -4.39
C ARG A 32 -15.69 12.49 -5.79
N SER A 33 -16.68 13.24 -6.28
CA SER A 33 -17.24 13.04 -7.62
C SER A 33 -16.22 13.23 -8.74
N ARG A 34 -15.30 14.19 -8.64
CA ARG A 34 -14.21 14.39 -9.60
C ARG A 34 -13.22 13.23 -9.58
N LYS A 35 -12.85 12.76 -8.39
CA LYS A 35 -12.01 11.57 -8.23
C LYS A 35 -12.67 10.32 -8.83
N GLN A 36 -13.97 10.12 -8.60
CA GLN A 36 -14.73 9.00 -9.17
C GLN A 36 -14.81 9.06 -10.71
N MET A 37 -14.96 10.25 -11.30
CA MET A 37 -14.83 10.40 -12.76
C MET A 37 -13.45 9.93 -13.26
N SER A 38 -12.37 10.33 -12.57
CA SER A 38 -11.01 9.89 -12.89
C SER A 38 -10.81 8.39 -12.70
N ILE A 39 -11.41 7.79 -11.66
CA ILE A 39 -11.39 6.34 -11.42
C ILE A 39 -12.06 5.60 -12.58
N ARG A 40 -13.27 6.02 -12.98
CA ARG A 40 -13.98 5.39 -14.11
C ARG A 40 -13.19 5.46 -15.41
N SER A 41 -12.60 6.62 -15.69
CA SER A 41 -11.73 6.85 -16.84
C SER A 41 -10.50 5.94 -16.83
N LEU A 42 -9.84 5.80 -15.67
CA LEU A 42 -8.69 4.89 -15.49
C LEU A 42 -9.10 3.42 -15.67
N HIS A 43 -10.21 3.01 -15.05
CA HIS A 43 -10.71 1.63 -15.14
C HIS A 43 -11.09 1.26 -16.57
N GLU A 44 -11.67 2.18 -17.34
CA GLU A 44 -11.96 1.96 -18.75
C GLU A 44 -10.68 1.78 -19.58
N ALA A 45 -9.67 2.61 -19.36
CA ALA A 45 -8.37 2.46 -20.00
C ALA A 45 -7.70 1.10 -19.64
N ILE A 46 -7.84 0.66 -18.39
CA ILE A 46 -7.32 -0.65 -17.95
C ILE A 46 -8.08 -1.80 -18.62
N ARG A 47 -9.40 -1.73 -18.80
CA ARG A 47 -10.16 -2.79 -19.49
C ARG A 47 -9.68 -3.01 -20.93
N ILE A 48 -9.27 -1.93 -21.59
CA ILE A 48 -8.70 -1.99 -22.95
C ILE A 48 -7.27 -2.56 -22.90
N ALA A 49 -6.43 -2.08 -21.98
CA ALA A 49 -5.03 -2.49 -21.88
C ALA A 49 -4.82 -3.90 -21.30
N VAL A 50 -5.73 -4.37 -20.45
CA VAL A 50 -5.70 -5.68 -19.79
C VAL A 50 -7.08 -6.34 -19.89
N PRO A 51 -7.46 -6.84 -21.10
CA PRO A 51 -8.76 -7.47 -21.30
C PRO A 51 -8.99 -8.63 -20.33
N GLY A 52 -10.18 -8.64 -19.72
CA GLY A 52 -10.61 -9.70 -18.79
C GLY A 52 -10.16 -9.53 -17.34
N ALA A 53 -9.28 -8.59 -17.02
CA ALA A 53 -8.89 -8.34 -15.63
C ALA A 53 -10.03 -7.69 -14.84
N ARG A 54 -10.30 -8.21 -13.63
CA ARG A 54 -11.21 -7.56 -12.69
C ARG A 54 -10.45 -6.48 -11.92
N VAL A 55 -10.86 -5.23 -12.10
CA VAL A 55 -10.18 -4.05 -11.55
C VAL A 55 -10.87 -3.57 -10.27
N LEU A 56 -10.09 -3.29 -9.22
CA LEU A 56 -10.58 -2.68 -7.98
C LEU A 56 -9.82 -1.37 -7.69
N GLU A 57 -10.57 -0.30 -7.44
CA GLU A 57 -10.01 0.92 -6.87
C GLU A 57 -9.91 0.78 -5.35
N VAL A 58 -8.69 0.81 -4.84
CA VAL A 58 -8.36 0.75 -3.41
C VAL A 58 -8.10 2.16 -2.93
N SER A 59 -9.15 2.90 -2.60
CA SER A 59 -9.05 4.24 -2.01
C SER A 59 -10.37 4.67 -1.37
N SER A 60 -10.33 5.71 -0.53
CA SER A 60 -11.54 6.29 0.07
C SER A 60 -12.51 6.92 -0.96
N ALA A 61 -12.09 7.03 -2.22
CA ALA A 61 -12.91 7.55 -3.31
C ALA A 61 -13.55 6.44 -4.15
N SER A 62 -13.26 5.16 -3.85
CA SER A 62 -13.83 4.01 -4.55
C SER A 62 -15.35 4.08 -4.61
N GLU A 63 -15.90 3.59 -5.72
CA GLU A 63 -17.34 3.35 -5.89
C GLU A 63 -17.72 1.94 -5.41
N ASP A 64 -16.73 1.06 -5.22
CA ASP A 64 -16.91 -0.28 -4.64
C ASP A 64 -16.67 -0.21 -3.12
N ALA A 65 -17.63 -0.70 -2.34
CA ALA A 65 -17.56 -0.72 -0.88
C ALA A 65 -16.35 -1.52 -0.37
N LEU A 66 -15.94 -2.58 -1.07
CA LEU A 66 -14.72 -3.33 -0.74
C LEU A 66 -13.49 -2.43 -0.90
N GLY A 67 -13.40 -1.72 -2.02
CA GLY A 67 -12.29 -0.81 -2.31
C GLY A 67 -12.16 0.34 -1.30
N GLU A 68 -13.30 0.88 -0.85
CA GLU A 68 -13.33 1.91 0.20
C GLU A 68 -12.85 1.36 1.55
N LYS A 69 -13.30 0.15 1.93
CA LYS A 69 -12.86 -0.53 3.17
C LYS A 69 -11.39 -0.91 3.16
N LEU A 70 -10.84 -1.25 2.00
CA LEU A 70 -9.42 -1.56 1.83
C LEU A 70 -8.52 -0.30 1.86
N SER A 71 -9.05 0.91 1.80
CA SER A 71 -8.18 2.09 1.90
C SER A 71 -7.41 2.10 3.23
N ALA A 72 -6.16 2.55 3.25
CA ALA A 72 -5.31 2.54 4.45
C ALA A 72 -5.91 3.33 5.64
N PHE A 73 -6.83 4.25 5.34
CA PHE A 73 -7.58 5.01 6.34
C PHE A 73 -8.71 4.20 6.99
N ASN A 74 -9.26 3.21 6.27
CA ASN A 74 -10.43 2.42 6.71
C ASN A 74 -10.07 0.98 7.08
N LEU A 75 -9.01 0.40 6.52
CA LEU A 75 -8.57 -0.94 6.84
C LEU A 75 -7.96 -0.94 8.25
N THR A 76 -8.68 -1.56 9.19
CA THR A 76 -8.29 -1.63 10.60
C THR A 76 -7.90 -3.03 11.03
N PHE A 77 -7.15 -3.13 12.12
CA PHE A 77 -6.76 -4.39 12.74
C PHE A 77 -6.51 -4.22 14.24
N HIS A 78 -6.47 -5.34 14.98
CA HIS A 78 -6.11 -5.37 16.38
C HIS A 78 -4.65 -5.79 16.56
N THR A 79 -3.98 -5.19 17.55
CA THR A 79 -2.69 -5.68 18.05
C THR A 79 -2.88 -6.38 19.39
N ARG A 80 -2.07 -7.42 19.65
CA ARG A 80 -2.15 -8.20 20.89
C ARG A 80 -1.97 -7.28 22.10
N GLY A 81 -2.90 -7.33 23.04
CA GLY A 81 -2.89 -6.50 24.25
C GLY A 81 -3.52 -5.12 24.10
N ARG A 82 -3.98 -4.73 22.90
CA ARG A 82 -4.77 -3.52 22.69
C ARG A 82 -6.24 -3.87 22.48
N GLY A 83 -7.13 -3.19 23.20
CA GLY A 83 -8.58 -3.35 23.06
C GLY A 83 -9.20 -2.56 21.92
N ARG A 84 -8.44 -1.66 21.27
CA ARG A 84 -8.91 -0.80 20.18
C ARG A 84 -8.31 -1.22 18.85
N GLU A 85 -9.11 -1.06 17.80
CA GLU A 85 -8.67 -1.17 16.42
C GLU A 85 -7.76 0.00 16.03
N ILE A 86 -6.80 -0.28 15.15
CA ILE A 86 -5.86 0.70 14.58
C ILE A 86 -5.97 0.62 13.06
N SER A 87 -6.06 1.77 12.38
CA SER A 87 -5.99 1.80 10.91
C SER A 87 -4.56 1.56 10.42
N VAL A 88 -4.40 1.05 9.20
CA VAL A 88 -3.08 0.91 8.56
C VAL A 88 -2.35 2.27 8.50
N GLU A 89 -3.04 3.35 8.16
CA GLU A 89 -2.46 4.70 8.14
C GLU A 89 -1.98 5.12 9.53
N SER A 90 -2.80 4.99 10.58
CA SER A 90 -2.41 5.33 11.95
C SER A 90 -1.21 4.50 12.42
N ALA A 91 -1.21 3.18 12.15
CA ALA A 91 -0.10 2.30 12.48
C ALA A 91 1.19 2.72 11.75
N PHE A 92 1.10 3.02 10.46
CA PHE A 92 2.25 3.46 9.66
C PHE A 92 2.84 4.77 10.18
N GLN A 93 2.01 5.78 10.46
CA GLN A 93 2.47 7.08 10.95
C GLN A 93 3.05 6.98 12.38
N ALA A 94 2.38 6.26 13.27
CA ALA A 94 2.83 6.06 14.65
C ALA A 94 4.19 5.34 14.74
N SER A 95 4.51 4.52 13.74
CA SER A 95 5.72 3.71 13.72
C SER A 95 6.96 4.46 13.24
N LYS A 96 6.82 5.68 12.72
CA LYS A 96 7.95 6.46 12.21
C LYS A 96 8.87 6.92 13.34
N VAL A 97 10.17 6.68 13.17
CA VAL A 97 11.21 7.17 14.08
C VAL A 97 12.12 8.11 13.31
N PHE A 98 12.28 9.31 13.85
CA PHE A 98 13.06 10.39 13.28
C PHE A 98 14.32 10.66 14.12
N GLU A 99 15.25 11.44 13.57
CA GLU A 99 16.47 11.86 14.28
C GLU A 99 16.19 12.48 15.65
N ASN A 100 15.12 13.28 15.75
CA ASN A 100 14.79 14.05 16.95
C ASN A 100 13.48 13.61 17.62
N GLY A 101 12.96 12.41 17.32
CA GLY A 101 11.76 11.93 17.99
C GLY A 101 11.11 10.67 17.41
N GLY A 102 10.01 10.26 18.03
CA GLY A 102 9.27 9.05 17.69
C GLY A 102 9.87 7.77 18.30
N PRO A 103 9.19 6.62 18.17
CA PRO A 103 7.88 6.45 17.54
C PRO A 103 6.76 7.14 18.34
N TYR A 104 5.86 7.85 17.63
CA TYR A 104 4.72 8.53 18.25
C TYR A 104 3.56 7.56 18.41
N THR A 105 3.70 6.63 19.37
CA THR A 105 2.75 5.52 19.57
C THR A 105 1.34 5.97 19.97
N ASP A 106 1.19 7.20 20.45
CA ASP A 106 -0.09 7.85 20.70
C ASP A 106 -0.92 8.05 19.41
N LEU A 107 -0.27 8.17 18.25
CA LEU A 107 -0.96 8.28 16.95
C LEU A 107 -1.75 7.03 16.55
N MET A 108 -1.49 5.89 17.19
CA MET A 108 -2.27 4.68 16.96
C MET A 108 -3.74 4.82 17.40
N ASP A 109 -4.02 5.70 18.38
CA ASP A 109 -5.38 5.96 18.85
C ASP A 109 -6.03 7.19 18.18
N ALA A 110 -5.29 7.89 17.32
CA ALA A 110 -5.78 9.05 16.60
C ALA A 110 -6.59 8.64 15.37
N ARG A 111 -7.49 9.53 14.92
CA ARG A 111 -8.16 9.35 13.62
C ARG A 111 -7.07 9.32 12.53
N PRO A 112 -7.20 8.49 11.49
CA PRO A 112 -6.17 8.31 10.47
C PRO A 112 -5.72 9.63 9.81
N LEU A 113 -6.67 10.55 9.57
CA LEU A 113 -6.38 11.87 9.01
C LEU A 113 -5.58 12.76 9.96
N ASP A 114 -5.84 12.67 11.26
CA ASP A 114 -5.10 13.43 12.28
C ASP A 114 -3.69 12.84 12.44
N ALA A 115 -3.56 11.51 12.47
CA ALA A 115 -2.27 10.83 12.50
C ALA A 115 -1.39 11.21 11.31
N LYS A 116 -1.95 11.25 10.10
CA LYS A 116 -1.22 11.68 8.89
C LYS A 116 -0.78 13.13 8.90
N ARG A 117 -1.53 14.00 9.58
CA ARG A 117 -1.29 15.45 9.64
C ARG A 117 -0.55 15.89 10.89
N ASP A 118 -0.12 14.96 11.74
CA ASP A 118 0.55 15.30 12.98
C ASP A 118 1.83 16.12 12.69
N PRO A 119 1.98 17.32 13.29
CA PRO A 119 3.08 18.23 12.98
C PRO A 119 4.45 17.64 13.35
N ARG A 120 4.52 16.72 14.32
CA ARG A 120 5.77 16.05 14.73
C ARG A 120 6.36 15.22 13.60
N LEU A 121 5.57 14.78 12.63
CA LEU A 121 6.05 14.02 11.47
C LEU A 121 6.87 14.87 10.49
N GLN A 122 6.78 16.20 10.58
CA GLN A 122 7.51 17.13 9.70
C GLN A 122 8.59 17.91 10.46
N SER A 123 8.43 18.12 11.77
CA SER A 123 9.35 18.91 12.58
C SER A 123 10.47 18.12 13.26
N SER A 124 10.45 16.79 13.21
CA SER A 124 11.36 15.94 14.00
C SER A 124 12.63 15.49 13.27
N GLY A 125 12.96 16.12 12.15
CA GLY A 125 14.14 15.80 11.35
C GLY A 125 13.90 14.65 10.36
N ARG A 126 14.98 14.02 9.90
CA ARG A 126 14.89 12.94 8.90
C ARG A 126 14.34 11.66 9.51
N LEU A 127 13.56 10.92 8.73
CA LEU A 127 13.14 9.56 9.08
C LEU A 127 14.39 8.65 9.07
N ILE A 128 14.58 7.85 10.11
CA ILE A 128 15.76 6.96 10.25
C ILE A 128 15.41 5.47 10.29
N ARG A 129 14.19 5.13 10.73
CA ARG A 129 13.67 3.75 10.77
C ARG A 129 12.17 3.74 11.07
N PHE A 130 11.56 2.57 11.01
CA PHE A 130 10.27 2.34 11.65
C PHE A 130 10.43 1.46 12.91
N SER A 131 9.49 1.58 13.84
CA SER A 131 9.42 0.83 15.09
C SER A 131 7.97 0.42 15.35
N PHE A 132 7.69 -0.87 15.26
CA PHE A 132 6.34 -1.39 15.42
C PHE A 132 6.35 -2.71 16.18
N SER A 133 5.50 -2.84 17.20
CA SER A 133 5.36 -4.08 17.99
C SER A 133 6.68 -4.65 18.52
N GLY A 134 7.58 -3.78 19.01
CA GLY A 134 8.89 -4.17 19.55
C GLY A 134 9.95 -4.51 18.48
N GLN A 135 9.64 -4.37 17.19
CA GLN A 135 10.57 -4.61 16.10
C GLN A 135 10.96 -3.33 15.38
N ASN A 136 12.25 -3.22 15.06
CA ASN A 136 12.78 -2.14 14.24
C ASN A 136 12.83 -2.56 12.77
N TRP A 137 12.53 -1.63 11.88
CA TRP A 137 12.56 -1.83 10.44
C TRP A 137 13.46 -0.78 9.81
N ALA A 138 14.40 -1.22 8.98
CA ALA A 138 15.21 -0.32 8.17
C ALA A 138 14.31 0.42 7.16
N LEU A 139 14.84 1.50 6.59
CA LEU A 139 14.16 2.22 5.51
C LEU A 139 14.26 1.50 4.17
N GLU A 140 15.15 0.52 4.06
CA GLU A 140 15.30 -0.34 2.89
C GLU A 140 14.95 -1.79 3.23
N PRO A 141 14.20 -2.50 2.37
CA PRO A 141 13.60 -2.02 1.11
C PRO A 141 12.49 -0.98 1.34
N LEU A 142 12.43 0.06 0.49
CA LEU A 142 11.60 1.26 0.69
C LEU A 142 10.14 1.03 1.10
N THR A 143 9.45 0.06 0.51
CA THR A 143 8.02 -0.21 0.80
C THR A 143 7.81 -1.29 1.86
N ALA A 144 8.87 -2.00 2.27
CA ALA A 144 8.77 -3.25 3.02
C ALA A 144 7.92 -3.10 4.28
N PHE A 145 8.20 -2.08 5.09
CA PHE A 145 7.45 -1.86 6.33
C PHE A 145 5.97 -1.54 6.08
N TYR A 146 5.67 -0.68 5.10
CA TYR A 146 4.29 -0.32 4.79
C TYR A 146 3.50 -1.53 4.28
N ASP A 147 4.06 -2.25 3.32
CA ASP A 147 3.48 -3.46 2.75
C ASP A 147 3.24 -4.49 3.86
N TRP A 148 4.22 -4.72 4.75
CA TRP A 148 4.08 -5.62 5.89
C TRP A 148 2.89 -5.28 6.78
N VAL A 149 2.76 -4.02 7.20
CA VAL A 149 1.62 -3.57 8.03
C VAL A 149 0.31 -3.80 7.28
N TYR A 150 0.27 -3.45 6.00
CA TYR A 150 -0.92 -3.56 5.18
C TYR A 150 -1.36 -5.03 4.98
N ILE A 151 -0.45 -5.92 4.57
CA ILE A 151 -0.78 -7.32 4.30
C ILE A 151 -1.20 -8.06 5.58
N ASN A 152 -0.59 -7.73 6.74
CA ASN A 152 -1.01 -8.27 8.02
C ASN A 152 -2.42 -7.78 8.40
N ALA A 153 -2.68 -6.48 8.24
CA ALA A 153 -4.00 -5.92 8.53
C ALA A 153 -5.10 -6.55 7.66
N LEU A 154 -4.83 -6.71 6.35
CA LEU A 154 -5.75 -7.37 5.43
C LEU A 154 -5.96 -8.84 5.80
N HIS A 155 -4.88 -9.57 6.13
CA HIS A 155 -4.97 -10.97 6.53
C HIS A 155 -5.86 -11.19 7.75
N LEU A 156 -5.81 -10.28 8.73
CA LEU A 156 -6.64 -10.32 9.94
C LEU A 156 -8.13 -10.04 9.64
N GLN A 157 -8.45 -9.36 8.54
CA GLN A 157 -9.81 -9.07 8.10
C GLN A 157 -10.31 -10.12 7.11
N ARG A 158 -10.69 -11.30 7.63
CA ARG A 158 -11.03 -12.51 6.83
C ARG A 158 -11.99 -12.25 5.68
N GLU A 159 -13.10 -11.54 5.93
CA GLU A 159 -14.10 -11.25 4.89
C GLU A 159 -13.52 -10.40 3.75
N LEU A 160 -12.73 -9.37 4.07
CA LEU A 160 -12.07 -8.52 3.07
C LEU A 160 -10.99 -9.31 2.31
N ALA A 161 -10.21 -10.10 3.05
CA ALA A 161 -9.18 -10.98 2.52
C ALA A 161 -9.70 -12.09 1.58
N GLU A 162 -10.95 -12.51 1.74
CA GLU A 162 -11.63 -13.44 0.84
C GLU A 162 -12.21 -12.70 -0.37
N ALA A 163 -12.91 -11.58 -0.15
CA ALA A 163 -13.54 -10.80 -1.21
C ALA A 163 -12.53 -10.24 -2.23
N VAL A 164 -11.37 -9.78 -1.76
CA VAL A 164 -10.34 -9.18 -2.63
C VAL A 164 -9.73 -10.17 -3.62
N MET A 165 -9.82 -11.48 -3.36
CA MET A 165 -9.29 -12.52 -4.24
C MET A 165 -10.02 -12.62 -5.58
N ALA A 166 -11.23 -12.04 -5.67
CA ALA A 166 -12.01 -11.96 -6.89
C ALA A 166 -11.51 -10.91 -7.89
N TYR A 167 -10.45 -10.16 -7.57
CA TYR A 167 -9.88 -9.11 -8.41
C TYR A 167 -8.44 -9.42 -8.78
N ASP A 168 -7.99 -8.86 -9.90
CA ASP A 168 -6.69 -9.15 -10.50
C ASP A 168 -5.78 -7.92 -10.57
N ALA A 169 -6.40 -6.75 -10.77
CA ALA A 169 -5.74 -5.47 -10.96
C ALA A 169 -6.25 -4.44 -9.96
N PHE A 170 -5.34 -3.65 -9.41
CA PHE A 170 -5.63 -2.72 -8.32
C PHE A 170 -5.11 -1.33 -8.66
N THR A 171 -5.92 -0.32 -8.36
CA THR A 171 -5.59 1.10 -8.59
C THR A 171 -5.75 1.90 -7.31
N ASP A 172 -4.97 2.97 -7.20
CA ASP A 172 -5.16 4.02 -6.19
C ASP A 172 -5.08 5.37 -6.91
N ILE A 173 -6.22 6.02 -7.09
CA ILE A 173 -6.30 7.29 -7.83
C ILE A 173 -5.55 8.43 -7.12
N ALA A 174 -5.37 8.34 -5.80
CA ALA A 174 -4.67 9.34 -5.01
C ALA A 174 -3.15 9.12 -5.02
N PHE A 175 -2.68 7.92 -5.39
CA PHE A 175 -1.26 7.63 -5.48
C PHE A 175 -0.60 8.41 -6.61
N ASN A 176 0.53 9.06 -6.31
CA ASN A 176 1.42 9.63 -7.31
C ASN A 176 2.84 9.13 -7.01
N PRO A 177 3.43 8.29 -7.89
CA PRO A 177 4.76 7.72 -7.66
C PRO A 177 5.87 8.78 -7.57
N GLU A 178 5.65 9.99 -8.10
CA GLU A 178 6.61 11.09 -7.99
C GLU A 178 6.64 11.71 -6.58
N LYS A 179 5.59 11.51 -5.79
CA LYS A 179 5.41 12.15 -4.47
C LYS A 179 5.38 11.17 -3.31
N SER A 180 5.12 9.90 -3.59
CA SER A 180 4.98 8.87 -2.57
C SER A 180 5.48 7.54 -3.11
N ILE A 181 6.13 6.79 -2.22
CA ILE A 181 6.66 5.46 -2.53
C ILE A 181 5.63 4.38 -2.17
N ASN A 182 4.92 4.55 -1.05
CA ASN A 182 3.98 3.56 -0.52
C ASN A 182 2.63 3.66 -1.22
N CYS A 183 2.09 2.51 -1.65
CA CYS A 183 0.84 2.43 -2.38
C CYS A 183 -0.03 1.28 -1.87
N GLN A 184 -1.22 1.60 -1.36
CA GLN A 184 -2.20 0.61 -0.88
C GLN A 184 -2.62 -0.38 -1.99
N ALA A 185 -2.79 0.07 -3.23
CA ALA A 185 -3.11 -0.81 -4.35
C ALA A 185 -1.98 -1.81 -4.64
N GLY A 186 -0.72 -1.38 -4.50
CA GLY A 186 0.44 -2.25 -4.59
C GLY A 186 0.47 -3.32 -3.50
N SER A 187 0.21 -2.93 -2.25
CA SER A 187 0.16 -3.87 -1.12
C SER A 187 -0.99 -4.89 -1.26
N VAL A 188 -2.16 -4.47 -1.78
CA VAL A 188 -3.26 -5.40 -2.09
C VAL A 188 -2.87 -6.38 -3.19
N ALA A 189 -2.28 -5.89 -4.29
CA ALA A 189 -1.81 -6.76 -5.37
C ALA A 189 -0.79 -7.79 -4.85
N LEU A 190 0.14 -7.36 -3.99
CA LEU A 190 1.12 -8.22 -3.33
C LEU A 190 0.42 -9.29 -2.48
N TYR A 191 -0.53 -8.91 -1.64
CA TYR A 191 -1.31 -9.84 -0.82
C TYR A 191 -1.99 -10.91 -1.67
N VAL A 192 -2.68 -10.51 -2.74
CA VAL A 192 -3.38 -11.43 -3.63
C VAL A 192 -2.40 -12.39 -4.31
N SER A 193 -1.26 -11.91 -4.78
CA SER A 193 -0.22 -12.77 -5.37
C SER A 193 0.33 -13.78 -4.37
N LEU A 194 0.68 -13.35 -3.16
CA LEU A 194 1.18 -14.24 -2.10
C LEU A 194 0.15 -15.32 -1.75
N LYS A 195 -1.12 -14.94 -1.63
CA LYS A 195 -2.21 -15.87 -1.30
C LYS A 195 -2.49 -16.84 -2.45
N ARG A 196 -2.54 -16.38 -3.70
CA ARG A 196 -2.73 -17.24 -4.90
C ARG A 196 -1.60 -18.26 -5.05
N ARG A 197 -0.39 -17.91 -4.62
CA ARG A 197 0.81 -18.77 -4.69
C ARG A 197 1.01 -19.67 -3.48
N GLY A 198 0.16 -19.57 -2.46
CA GLY A 198 0.33 -20.33 -1.21
C GLY A 198 1.53 -19.90 -0.36
N LEU A 199 2.09 -18.71 -0.60
CA LEU A 199 3.29 -18.20 0.10
C LEU A 199 2.94 -17.34 1.33
N LEU A 200 1.68 -16.93 1.46
CA LEU A 200 1.28 -15.92 2.44
C LEU A 200 1.59 -16.33 3.89
N GLU A 201 1.28 -17.57 4.29
CA GLU A 201 1.50 -18.05 5.66
C GLU A 201 2.99 -18.06 6.04
N GLU A 202 3.85 -18.52 5.13
CA GLU A 202 5.30 -18.53 5.33
C GLU A 202 5.82 -17.10 5.50
N VAL A 203 5.36 -16.20 4.63
CA VAL A 203 5.76 -14.79 4.62
C VAL A 203 5.35 -14.08 5.90
N LEU A 204 4.12 -14.28 6.36
CA LEU A 204 3.60 -13.65 7.59
C LEU A 204 4.16 -14.31 8.86
N GLY A 205 4.81 -15.46 8.76
CA GLY A 205 5.40 -16.16 9.90
C GLY A 205 6.48 -15.35 10.64
N SER A 206 7.23 -14.49 9.93
CA SER A 206 8.15 -13.55 10.57
C SER A 206 8.52 -12.38 9.66
N ARG A 207 8.96 -11.27 10.27
CA ARG A 207 9.56 -10.14 9.54
C ARG A 207 10.70 -10.61 8.63
N ASP A 208 11.55 -11.49 9.13
CA ASP A 208 12.75 -11.90 8.42
C ASP A 208 12.38 -12.78 7.20
N ASN A 209 11.36 -13.64 7.31
CA ASN A 209 10.83 -14.40 6.17
C ASN A 209 10.34 -13.46 5.06
N TYR A 210 9.57 -12.44 5.43
CA TYR A 210 9.10 -11.44 4.48
C TYR A 210 10.25 -10.67 3.82
N LEU A 211 11.23 -10.21 4.60
CA LEU A 211 12.40 -9.51 4.08
C LEU A 211 13.23 -10.39 3.14
N THR A 212 13.39 -11.68 3.45
CA THR A 212 14.07 -12.65 2.58
C THR A 212 13.35 -12.79 1.24
N LEU A 213 12.02 -12.92 1.25
CA LEU A 213 11.23 -13.03 0.02
C LEU A 213 11.39 -11.79 -0.87
N ILE A 214 11.13 -10.60 -0.33
CA ILE A 214 11.18 -9.37 -1.13
C ILE A 214 12.60 -9.03 -1.60
N SER A 215 13.63 -9.38 -0.82
CA SER A 215 15.02 -9.19 -1.22
C SER A 215 15.46 -10.18 -2.30
N GLY A 216 14.99 -11.43 -2.24
CA GLY A 216 15.24 -12.45 -3.26
C GLY A 216 14.59 -12.13 -4.61
N ILE A 217 13.44 -11.46 -4.59
CA ILE A 217 12.74 -11.00 -5.81
C ILE A 217 13.42 -9.77 -6.41
N ASN A 218 13.86 -8.81 -5.59
CA ASN A 218 14.60 -7.64 -6.08
C ASN A 218 15.94 -8.01 -6.73
N GLY A 219 16.54 -9.16 -6.36
CA GLY A 219 17.72 -9.71 -7.02
C GLY A 219 17.47 -10.28 -8.43
N THR A 220 16.22 -10.48 -8.84
CA THR A 220 15.86 -11.17 -10.10
C THR A 220 14.89 -10.38 -11.00
N GLY A 221 14.44 -9.18 -10.63
CA GLY A 221 13.32 -8.56 -11.38
C GLY A 221 13.15 -7.04 -11.35
N VAL A 222 14.11 -6.23 -10.90
CA VAL A 222 14.03 -4.76 -11.03
C VAL A 222 15.38 -4.18 -11.44
N ARG A 223 15.76 -4.40 -12.71
CA ARG A 223 16.56 -3.39 -13.43
C ARG A 223 15.56 -2.41 -14.03
N ASN A 224 15.33 -1.32 -13.31
CA ASN A 224 14.85 -0.11 -13.98
C ASN A 224 16.02 0.39 -14.82
N GLU A 225 15.95 0.19 -16.14
CA GLU A 225 16.67 1.04 -17.09
C GLU A 225 16.06 2.43 -17.00
N ASP A 226 16.48 3.20 -15.99
CA ASP A 226 16.75 4.62 -16.12
C ASP A 226 17.27 5.16 -14.79
N GLY A 227 18.54 5.55 -14.82
CA GLY A 227 19.20 6.23 -13.73
C GLY A 227 18.65 7.64 -13.60
N SER A 228 17.82 7.89 -12.60
CA SER A 228 17.69 9.21 -12.00
C SER A 228 17.46 9.09 -10.50
N GLN A 229 18.52 9.39 -9.75
CA GLN A 229 18.46 9.60 -8.31
C GLN A 229 17.57 10.82 -8.03
N ALA A 230 16.31 10.59 -7.66
CA ALA A 230 15.50 11.63 -7.07
C ALA A 230 15.93 11.81 -5.60
N ARG A 231 16.62 12.91 -5.34
CA ARG A 231 16.98 13.39 -4.00
C ARG A 231 15.71 13.61 -3.18
N LEU A 232 15.58 12.91 -2.06
CA LEU A 232 14.65 13.26 -0.98
C LEU A 232 15.23 14.46 -0.22
N LEU A 233 14.60 15.62 -0.40
CA LEU A 233 14.58 16.73 0.54
C LEU A 233 13.32 16.62 1.39
#